data_AF-A0A174E6I8-F1
#
_entry.id   AF-A0A174E6I8-F1
#
_cell.length_a   1.000
_cell.length_b   1.000
_cell.length_c   1.000
_cell.angle_alpha   90.00
_cell.angle_beta   90.00
_cell.angle_gamma   90.00
#
_symmetry.space_group_name_H-M   'P 1'
#
loop_
_entity.id
_entity.type
_entity.pdbx_description
1 polymer ?
#
loop_
_entity_poly.entity_id
_entity_poly.type
_entity_poly.pdbx_seq_one_letter_code
_entity_poly.pdbx_strand_id
1 'polypeptide(L)'
;MWNYANGRDNSPVKESPDAPKGYGNSTTLSKDLTSLSEAKPVLLELCETVTKRLREDQVYAQVIEVELKDSHFRRKSHQTVLDYSTNTTDDFYQISVKLFKELWDGTPIRLLGVRGGKLTLDKIEQIQLFTETASSHEKREKMSKLDAALDSIQKKHGKNSIMRASKL
;
A
#
# COMPACT_ATOMS: atom_id res chain seq x y z
N MET A 1 1.98 33.82 -2.17
CA MET A 1 0.85 34.22 -3.04
C MET A 1 1.13 35.45 -3.89
N TRP A 2 1.87 36.46 -3.43
CA TRP A 2 2.17 37.68 -4.20
C TRP A 2 2.81 37.44 -5.58
N ASN A 3 3.83 36.57 -5.70
CA ASN A 3 4.47 36.29 -6.99
C ASN A 3 3.50 35.68 -8.02
N TYR A 4 2.76 34.63 -7.65
CA TYR A 4 1.74 34.02 -8.52
C TYR A 4 0.62 35.00 -8.91
N ALA A 5 0.16 35.86 -7.99
CA ALA A 5 -0.84 36.89 -8.28
C ALA A 5 -0.32 37.96 -9.26
N ASN A 6 1.00 38.12 -9.36
CA ASN A 6 1.66 39.01 -10.31
C ASN A 6 2.22 38.26 -11.54
N GLY A 7 1.77 37.03 -11.80
CA GLY A 7 2.21 36.25 -12.96
C GLY A 7 3.69 35.85 -12.95
N ARG A 8 4.34 35.93 -11.79
CA ARG A 8 5.74 35.54 -11.61
C ARG A 8 5.79 34.10 -11.11
N ASP A 9 6.00 33.17 -12.04
CA ASP A 9 6.32 31.78 -11.74
C ASP A 9 7.77 31.49 -12.19
N ASN A 10 8.61 31.12 -11.23
CA ASN A 10 10.03 30.80 -11.45
C ASN A 10 10.27 29.29 -11.53
N SER A 11 9.21 28.48 -11.67
CA SER A 11 9.33 27.03 -11.74
C SER A 11 10.12 26.63 -12.99
N PRO A 12 11.21 25.85 -12.85
CA PRO A 12 11.99 25.41 -14.00
C PRO A 12 11.17 24.43 -14.85
N VAL A 13 11.30 24.55 -16.17
CA VAL A 13 10.77 23.54 -17.10
C VAL A 13 11.61 22.27 -16.94
N LYS A 14 10.98 21.17 -16.55
CA LYS A 14 11.62 19.86 -16.41
C LYS A 14 11.28 18.99 -17.62
N GLU A 15 12.29 18.31 -18.17
CA GLU A 15 12.13 17.39 -19.29
C GLU A 15 11.46 16.06 -18.87
N SER A 16 11.62 15.67 -17.61
CA SER A 16 11.06 14.45 -17.04
C SER A 16 10.23 14.73 -15.77
N PRO A 17 9.17 13.93 -15.53
CA PRO A 17 8.42 14.00 -14.27
C PRO A 17 9.32 13.66 -13.08
N ASP A 18 9.02 14.27 -11.93
CA ASP A 18 9.66 13.87 -10.68
C ASP A 18 9.35 12.41 -10.33
N ALA A 19 10.31 11.74 -9.68
CA ALA A 19 10.10 10.39 -9.18
C ALA A 19 8.87 10.35 -8.25
N PRO A 20 8.04 9.30 -8.33
CA PRO A 20 6.88 9.14 -7.45
C PRO A 20 7.31 9.24 -5.98
N LYS A 21 6.52 9.94 -5.16
CA LYS A 21 6.77 10.05 -3.70
C LYS A 21 6.10 8.92 -2.90
N GLY A 22 5.28 8.09 -3.55
CA GLY A 22 4.53 7.00 -2.95
C GLY A 22 3.52 6.42 -3.94
N TYR A 23 2.96 5.26 -3.59
CA TYR A 23 1.95 4.55 -4.36
C TYR A 23 0.73 4.35 -3.48
N GLY A 24 -0.43 4.80 -3.93
CA GLY A 24 -1.68 4.66 -3.19
C GLY A 24 -2.79 4.16 -4.07
N ASN A 25 -3.73 3.44 -3.47
CA ASN A 25 -5.00 3.13 -4.08
C ASN A 25 -6.11 3.30 -3.04
N SER A 26 -7.27 3.76 -3.50
CA SER A 26 -8.46 3.88 -2.67
C SER A 26 -9.69 3.51 -3.46
N THR A 27 -10.72 3.00 -2.79
CA THR A 27 -11.98 2.67 -3.44
C THR A 27 -13.14 3.26 -2.66
N THR A 28 -14.09 3.85 -3.40
CA THR A 28 -15.39 4.25 -2.85
C THR A 28 -16.32 3.05 -2.93
N LEU A 29 -16.84 2.63 -1.78
CA LEU A 29 -17.66 1.43 -1.67
C LEU A 29 -19.09 1.73 -2.14
N SER A 30 -19.73 0.74 -2.76
CA SER A 30 -21.13 0.82 -3.18
C SER A 30 -22.09 0.86 -1.99
N LYS A 31 -21.70 0.23 -0.88
CA LYS A 31 -22.36 0.27 0.42
C LYS A 31 -21.32 0.59 1.49
N ASP A 32 -21.70 1.43 2.45
CA ASP A 32 -20.82 1.76 3.56
C ASP A 32 -20.49 0.49 4.38
N LEU A 33 -19.22 0.34 4.70
CA LEU A 33 -18.66 -0.76 5.46
C LEU A 33 -18.86 -0.52 6.95
N THR A 34 -19.32 -1.57 7.64
CA THR A 34 -19.67 -1.50 9.07
C THR A 34 -19.02 -2.58 9.91
N SER A 35 -18.18 -3.44 9.31
CA SER A 35 -17.48 -4.50 10.02
C SER A 35 -16.04 -4.70 9.53
N LEU A 36 -15.17 -5.16 10.43
CA LEU A 36 -13.80 -5.54 10.07
C LEU A 36 -13.76 -6.67 9.04
N SER A 37 -14.71 -7.60 9.08
CA SER A 37 -14.82 -8.70 8.10
C SER A 37 -15.06 -8.19 6.69
N GLU A 38 -15.85 -7.12 6.53
CA GLU A 38 -16.06 -6.45 5.23
C GLU A 38 -14.80 -5.67 4.80
N ALA A 39 -14.02 -5.11 5.74
CA ALA A 39 -12.82 -4.34 5.43
C ALA A 39 -11.67 -5.19 4.88
N LYS A 40 -11.46 -6.37 5.46
CA LYS A 40 -10.34 -7.26 5.11
C LYS A 40 -10.20 -7.55 3.60
N PRO A 41 -11.24 -8.03 2.88
CA PRO A 41 -11.11 -8.30 1.45
C PRO A 41 -10.80 -7.03 0.64
N VAL A 42 -11.39 -5.89 1.01
CA VAL A 42 -11.11 -4.60 0.36
C VAL A 42 -9.66 -4.17 0.60
N LEU A 43 -9.17 -4.25 1.84
CA LEU A 43 -7.77 -3.96 2.18
C LEU A 43 -6.82 -4.85 1.37
N LEU A 44 -7.11 -6.15 1.27
CA LEU A 44 -6.28 -7.08 0.51
C LEU A 44 -6.19 -6.67 -0.97
N GLU A 45 -7.32 -6.31 -1.60
CA GLU A 45 -7.30 -5.86 -3.00
C GLU A 45 -6.53 -4.56 -3.20
N LEU A 46 -6.69 -3.59 -2.28
CA LEU A 46 -5.93 -2.35 -2.31
C LEU A 46 -4.43 -2.63 -2.15
N CYS A 47 -4.04 -3.51 -1.23
CA CYS A 47 -2.65 -3.92 -1.01
C CYS A 47 -2.05 -4.62 -2.23
N GLU A 48 -2.77 -5.55 -2.87
CA GLU A 48 -2.32 -6.20 -4.10
C GLU A 48 -2.07 -5.17 -5.21
N THR A 49 -2.99 -4.20 -5.37
CA THR A 49 -2.87 -3.16 -6.40
C THR A 49 -1.67 -2.25 -6.14
N VAL A 50 -1.48 -1.80 -4.90
CA VAL A 50 -0.36 -0.92 -4.53
C VAL A 50 0.97 -1.65 -4.68
N THR A 51 1.07 -2.86 -4.15
CA THR A 51 2.33 -3.61 -4.14
C THR A 51 2.73 -4.13 -5.51
N LYS A 52 1.76 -4.48 -6.37
CA LYS A 52 2.04 -4.77 -7.79
C LYS A 52 2.71 -3.60 -8.49
N ARG A 53 2.21 -2.38 -8.29
CA ARG A 53 2.81 -1.17 -8.90
C ARG A 53 4.20 -0.86 -8.32
N LEU A 54 4.41 -1.08 -7.02
CA LEU A 54 5.74 -1.00 -6.42
C LEU A 54 6.72 -1.98 -7.09
N ARG A 55 6.29 -3.23 -7.36
CA ARG A 55 7.11 -4.24 -8.02
C ARG A 55 7.34 -3.95 -9.50
N GLU A 56 6.35 -3.42 -10.21
CA GLU A 56 6.48 -2.97 -11.61
C GLU A 56 7.57 -1.89 -11.75
N ASP A 57 7.63 -0.96 -10.81
CA ASP A 57 8.62 0.12 -10.77
C ASP A 57 9.88 -0.25 -9.98
N GLN A 58 10.03 -1.51 -9.55
CA GLN A 58 11.19 -2.05 -8.82
C GLN A 58 11.59 -1.28 -7.56
N VAL A 59 10.59 -0.75 -6.83
CA VAL A 59 10.76 0.00 -5.59
C VAL A 59 10.16 -0.72 -4.38
N TYR A 60 10.61 -0.32 -3.20
CA TYR A 60 10.09 -0.76 -1.91
C TYR A 60 9.58 0.44 -1.10
N ALA A 61 8.62 0.20 -0.21
CA ALA A 61 8.09 1.20 0.72
C ALA A 61 8.51 0.90 2.15
N GLN A 62 8.75 1.94 2.94
CA GLN A 62 8.99 1.85 4.39
C GLN A 62 7.86 2.47 5.22
N VAL A 63 6.92 3.15 4.58
CA VAL A 63 5.74 3.69 5.24
C VAL A 63 4.51 3.03 4.66
N ILE A 64 3.62 2.57 5.52
CA ILE A 64 2.29 2.09 5.15
C ILE A 64 1.27 2.95 5.87
N GLU A 65 0.30 3.47 5.12
CA GLU A 65 -0.79 4.31 5.59
C GLU A 65 -2.14 3.69 5.17
N VAL A 66 -3.11 3.75 6.09
CA VAL A 66 -4.52 3.44 5.83
C VAL A 66 -5.33 4.72 5.97
N GLU A 67 -6.20 4.99 4.99
CA GLU A 67 -7.14 6.11 4.99
C GLU A 67 -8.58 5.59 5.06
N LEU A 68 -9.38 6.20 5.93
CA LEU A 68 -10.82 6.02 6.04
C LEU A 68 -11.52 7.32 5.71
N LYS A 69 -12.65 7.22 5.01
CA LYS A 69 -13.55 8.36 4.82
C LYS A 69 -15.00 7.92 4.99
N ASP A 70 -15.75 8.70 5.75
CA ASP A 70 -17.17 8.43 6.02
C ASP A 70 -18.11 9.09 5.01
N SER A 71 -19.41 8.86 5.19
CA SER A 71 -20.48 9.44 4.37
C SER A 71 -20.62 10.97 4.51
N HIS A 72 -20.07 11.56 5.57
CA HIS A 72 -19.98 13.01 5.78
C HIS A 72 -18.69 13.59 5.20
N PHE A 73 -17.96 12.82 4.39
CA PHE A 73 -16.71 13.19 3.75
C PHE A 73 -15.57 13.52 4.72
N ARG A 74 -15.71 13.15 6.00
CA ARG A 74 -14.65 13.31 7.01
C ARG A 74 -13.61 12.22 6.80
N ARG A 75 -12.34 12.63 6.79
CA ARG A 75 -11.20 11.74 6.58
C ARG A 75 -10.45 11.50 7.88
N LYS A 76 -9.97 10.27 8.06
CA LYS A 76 -9.03 9.87 9.10
C LYS A 76 -7.98 8.98 8.46
N SER A 77 -6.71 9.14 8.82
CA SER A 77 -5.67 8.22 8.38
C SER A 77 -4.76 7.84 9.53
N HIS A 78 -4.09 6.69 9.38
CA HIS A 78 -3.11 6.19 10.32
C HIS A 78 -1.99 5.52 9.54
N GLN A 79 -0.75 5.76 9.97
CA GLN A 79 0.43 5.26 9.29
C GLN A 79 1.46 4.74 10.28
N THR A 80 2.30 3.83 9.81
CA THR A 80 3.49 3.39 10.53
C THR A 80 4.72 3.44 9.65
N VAL A 81 5.88 3.64 10.27
CA VAL A 81 7.20 3.54 9.64
C VAL A 81 7.79 2.18 10.01
N LEU A 82 8.27 1.46 9.01
CA LEU A 82 8.96 0.18 9.16
C LEU A 82 10.47 0.40 9.22
N ASP A 83 11.13 -0.47 9.95
CA ASP A 83 12.58 -0.58 10.04
C ASP A 83 13.19 -1.40 8.87
N TYR A 84 12.36 -1.99 8.04
CA TYR A 84 12.71 -2.64 6.78
C TYR A 84 11.88 -2.06 5.63
N SER A 85 12.33 -2.27 4.39
CA SER A 85 11.58 -1.87 3.20
C SER A 85 10.87 -3.08 2.59
N THR A 86 9.61 -2.93 2.19
CA THR A 86 8.80 -4.01 1.63
C THR A 86 7.99 -3.59 0.41
N ASN A 87 7.74 -4.55 -0.46
CA ASN A 87 6.79 -4.48 -1.57
C ASN A 87 5.95 -5.76 -1.65
N THR A 88 5.85 -6.51 -0.54
CA THR A 88 5.06 -7.75 -0.48
C THR A 88 3.62 -7.44 -0.11
N THR A 89 2.69 -8.17 -0.73
CA THR A 89 1.27 -8.06 -0.42
C THR A 89 0.98 -8.48 1.02
N ASP A 90 1.69 -9.49 1.55
CA ASP A 90 1.48 -9.98 2.92
C ASP A 90 1.81 -8.92 3.96
N ASP A 91 2.99 -8.28 3.88
CA ASP A 91 3.36 -7.22 4.83
C ASP A 91 2.36 -6.06 4.76
N PHE A 92 2.04 -5.59 3.55
CA PHE A 92 1.05 -4.54 3.35
C PHE A 92 -0.30 -4.89 3.95
N TYR A 93 -0.77 -6.12 3.75
CA TYR A 93 -2.06 -6.56 4.25
C TYR A 93 -2.10 -6.66 5.78
N GLN A 94 -1.11 -7.33 6.39
CA GLN A 94 -1.09 -7.49 7.86
C GLN A 94 -0.98 -6.14 8.57
N ILE A 95 -0.11 -5.25 8.06
CA ILE A 95 0.09 -3.92 8.62
C ILE A 95 -1.15 -3.05 8.41
N SER A 96 -1.76 -3.10 7.22
CA SER A 96 -2.99 -2.34 6.95
C SER A 96 -4.16 -2.80 7.83
N VAL A 97 -4.32 -4.11 8.08
CA VAL A 97 -5.34 -4.62 9.00
C VAL A 97 -5.08 -4.15 10.44
N LYS A 98 -3.81 -4.11 10.88
CA LYS A 98 -3.44 -3.55 12.18
C LYS A 98 -3.81 -2.07 12.27
N LEU A 99 -3.35 -1.26 11.33
CA LEU A 99 -3.61 0.18 11.30
C LEU A 99 -5.10 0.50 11.22
N PHE A 100 -5.86 -0.29 10.45
CA PHE A 100 -7.31 -0.17 10.36
C PHE A 100 -7.97 -0.38 11.73
N LYS A 101 -7.58 -1.42 12.48
CA LYS A 101 -8.13 -1.70 13.82
C LYS A 101 -7.82 -0.58 14.82
N GLU A 102 -6.63 0.02 14.72
CA GLU A 102 -6.19 1.12 15.58
C GLU A 102 -6.92 2.43 15.24
N LEU A 103 -7.23 2.65 13.96
CA LEU A 103 -7.85 3.87 13.46
C LEU A 103 -9.38 3.87 13.53
N TRP A 104 -10.01 2.70 13.37
CA TRP A 104 -11.46 2.61 13.20
C TRP A 104 -12.21 2.64 14.53
N ASP A 105 -13.17 3.55 14.64
CA ASP A 105 -13.98 3.81 15.83
C ASP A 105 -15.41 3.22 15.74
N GLY A 106 -15.68 2.42 14.72
CA GLY A 106 -17.02 1.85 14.47
C GLY A 106 -17.90 2.71 13.55
N THR A 107 -17.47 3.91 13.15
CA THR A 107 -18.22 4.74 12.20
C THR A 107 -18.31 4.04 10.83
N PRO A 108 -19.48 4.04 10.14
CA PRO A 108 -19.59 3.51 8.79
C PRO A 108 -18.61 4.15 7.80
N ILE A 109 -17.88 3.34 7.04
CA ILE A 109 -16.82 3.78 6.13
C ILE A 109 -17.33 3.73 4.68
N ARG A 110 -17.23 4.85 3.97
CA ARG A 110 -17.63 4.98 2.57
C ARG A 110 -16.46 4.82 1.59
N LEU A 111 -15.24 5.15 2.01
CA LEU A 111 -14.03 4.95 1.22
C LEU A 111 -12.90 4.42 2.10
N LEU A 112 -12.17 3.46 1.53
CA LEU A 112 -11.00 2.84 2.14
C LEU A 112 -9.79 3.02 1.22
N GLY A 113 -8.66 3.42 1.77
CA GLY A 113 -7.41 3.65 1.06
C GLY A 113 -6.22 2.98 1.73
N VAL A 114 -5.26 2.54 0.92
CA VAL A 114 -3.94 2.06 1.35
C VAL A 114 -2.87 2.78 0.55
N ARG A 115 -1.79 3.19 1.21
CA ARG A 115 -0.66 3.88 0.58
C ARG A 115 0.68 3.39 1.11
N GLY A 116 1.62 3.17 0.18
CA GLY A 116 3.04 3.00 0.43
C GLY A 116 3.81 4.31 0.24
N GLY A 117 4.70 4.65 1.16
CA GLY A 117 5.54 5.86 1.12
C GLY A 117 6.98 5.59 1.55
N LYS A 118 7.81 6.65 1.56
CA LYS A 118 9.25 6.60 1.82
C LYS A 118 9.91 5.52 0.95
N LEU A 119 9.85 5.77 -0.35
CA LEU A 119 10.26 4.82 -1.37
C LEU A 119 11.78 4.70 -1.44
N THR A 120 12.25 3.49 -1.69
CA THR A 120 13.67 3.17 -1.85
C THR A 120 13.84 2.10 -2.94
N LEU A 121 14.96 2.16 -3.64
CA LEU A 121 15.40 1.09 -4.56
C LEU A 121 16.06 -0.05 -3.79
N ASP A 122 16.66 0.27 -2.64
CA ASP A 122 17.37 -0.70 -1.81
C ASP A 122 16.40 -1.51 -0.96
N LYS A 123 16.59 -2.84 -0.99
CA LYS A 123 15.96 -3.77 -0.05
C LYS A 123 16.68 -3.65 1.29
N ILE A 124 16.11 -2.86 2.19
CA ILE A 124 16.58 -2.70 3.57
C ILE A 124 15.98 -3.82 4.42
N GLU A 125 16.84 -4.64 4.99
CA GLU A 125 16.47 -5.71 5.92
C GLU A 125 17.00 -5.41 7.32
N GLN A 126 16.22 -5.78 8.33
CA GLN A 126 16.66 -5.69 9.72
C GLN A 126 17.41 -6.98 10.10
N ILE A 127 18.74 -6.93 10.13
CA ILE A 127 19.59 -8.02 10.60
C ILE A 127 19.70 -7.91 12.12
N GLN A 128 18.79 -8.55 12.87
CA GLN A 128 19.00 -8.79 14.30
C GLN A 128 19.59 -10.19 14.47
N LEU A 129 20.68 -10.29 15.23
CA LEU A 129 21.48 -11.50 15.44
C LEU A 129 20.78 -12.60 16.27
N PHE A 130 19.50 -12.42 16.62
CA PHE A 130 18.72 -13.35 17.42
C PHE A 130 17.68 -14.07 16.55
N THR A 131 17.61 -15.38 16.75
CA THR A 131 17.09 -16.46 15.88
C THR A 131 15.66 -16.33 15.34
N GLU A 132 14.84 -15.38 15.81
CA GLU A 132 13.45 -15.22 15.36
C GLU A 132 13.34 -14.51 14.00
N THR A 133 14.21 -13.54 13.71
CA THR A 133 14.14 -12.73 12.48
C THR A 133 14.64 -13.45 11.23
N ALA A 134 15.53 -14.44 11.34
CA ALA A 134 15.97 -15.27 10.21
C ALA A 134 14.78 -15.98 9.55
N SER A 135 13.83 -16.49 10.35
CA SER A 135 12.61 -17.12 9.85
C SER A 135 11.68 -16.12 9.15
N SER A 136 11.62 -14.88 9.64
CA SER A 136 10.81 -13.81 9.05
C SER A 136 11.37 -13.33 7.71
N HIS A 137 12.70 -13.26 7.58
CA HIS A 137 13.38 -12.94 6.33
C HIS A 137 13.09 -13.99 5.26
N GLU A 138 13.29 -15.27 5.58
CA GLU A 138 12.97 -16.36 4.65
C GLU A 138 11.51 -16.35 4.23
N LYS A 139 10.59 -16.06 5.17
CA LYS A 139 9.17 -15.94 4.86
C LYS A 139 8.93 -14.79 3.87
N ARG A 140 9.48 -13.60 4.10
CA ARG A 140 9.32 -12.45 3.19
C ARG A 140 9.90 -12.71 1.82
N GLU A 141 11.06 -13.34 1.73
CA GLU A 141 11.63 -13.74 0.44
C GLU A 141 10.72 -14.70 -0.33
N LYS A 142 10.18 -15.71 0.37
CA LYS A 142 9.21 -16.64 -0.22
C LYS A 142 7.96 -15.89 -0.69
N MET A 143 7.47 -14.92 0.09
CA MET A 143 6.27 -14.15 -0.28
C MET A 143 6.53 -13.20 -1.45
N SER A 144 7.70 -12.56 -1.49
CA SER A 144 8.13 -11.71 -2.60
C SER A 144 8.22 -12.52 -3.91
N LYS A 145 8.82 -13.71 -3.86
CA LYS A 145 8.86 -14.64 -5.02
C LYS A 145 7.46 -15.09 -5.45
N LEU A 146 6.59 -15.40 -4.48
CA LEU A 146 5.20 -15.77 -4.76
C LEU A 146 4.45 -14.62 -5.44
N ASP A 147 4.55 -13.40 -4.93
CA ASP A 147 3.91 -12.23 -5.49
C ASP A 147 4.42 -11.93 -6.91
N ALA A 148 5.73 -11.99 -7.12
CA ALA A 148 6.33 -11.81 -8.45
C ALA A 148 5.85 -12.88 -9.45
N ALA A 149 5.71 -14.13 -9.01
CA ALA A 149 5.19 -15.21 -9.84
C ALA A 149 3.71 -14.95 -10.21
N LEU A 150 2.87 -14.56 -9.25
CA LEU A 150 1.47 -14.21 -9.48
C LEU A 150 1.35 -13.06 -10.48
N ASP A 151 2.14 -11.99 -10.31
CA ASP A 151 2.14 -10.85 -11.22
C ASP A 151 2.52 -11.26 -12.65
N SER A 152 3.52 -12.14 -12.79
CA SER A 152 3.99 -12.62 -14.10
C SER A 152 2.91 -13.41 -14.85
N ILE A 153 2.11 -14.20 -14.12
CA ILE A 153 1.01 -14.98 -14.69
C ILE A 153 -0.13 -14.06 -15.07
N GLN A 154 -0.51 -13.12 -14.19
CA GLN A 154 -1.55 -12.12 -14.49
C GLN A 154 -1.18 -11.23 -15.68
N LYS A 155 0.11 -10.91 -15.85
CA LYS A 155 0.61 -10.14 -17.01
C LYS A 155 0.43 -10.90 -18.33
N LYS A 156 0.56 -12.23 -18.31
CA LYS A 156 0.42 -13.09 -19.51
C LYS A 156 -1.02 -13.50 -19.80
N HIS A 157 -1.82 -13.78 -18.76
CA HIS A 157 -3.14 -14.43 -18.90
C HIS A 157 -4.31 -13.55 -18.44
N GLY A 158 -4.05 -12.30 -18.03
CA GLY A 158 -5.06 -11.35 -17.59
C GLY A 158 -5.33 -11.40 -16.07
N LYS A 159 -5.98 -10.35 -15.56
CA LYS A 159 -6.15 -10.08 -14.11
C LYS A 159 -6.91 -11.18 -13.35
N ASN A 160 -7.78 -11.94 -14.01
CA ASN A 160 -8.62 -12.98 -13.39
C ASN A 160 -8.05 -14.41 -13.55
N SER A 161 -6.81 -14.55 -14.03
CA SER A 161 -6.20 -15.87 -14.26
C SER A 161 -5.84 -16.61 -12.97
N ILE A 162 -5.42 -15.90 -11.92
CA ILE A 162 -5.14 -16.45 -10.59
C ILE A 162 -5.58 -15.44 -9.52
N MET A 163 -6.33 -15.92 -8.53
CA MET A 163 -6.72 -15.19 -7.32
C MET A 163 -6.26 -15.92 -6.07
N ARG A 164 -5.90 -15.18 -5.02
CA ARG A 164 -5.59 -15.76 -3.71
C ARG A 164 -6.83 -16.43 -3.12
N ALA A 165 -6.68 -17.62 -2.55
CA ALA A 165 -7.78 -18.40 -1.96
C ALA A 165 -8.55 -17.62 -0.86
N SER A 166 -7.90 -16.65 -0.21
CA SER A 166 -8.55 -15.76 0.78
C SER A 166 -9.59 -14.81 0.18
N LYS A 167 -9.80 -14.81 -1.14
CA LYS A 167 -10.86 -14.06 -1.83
C LYS A 167 -12.09 -14.90 -2.20
N LEU A 168 -12.04 -16.22 -2.00
CA LEU A 168 -13.17 -17.15 -2.16
C LEU A 168 -13.94 -17.27 -0.85
#